data_AF-A0A7C6CXY6-F1
#
_entry.id   AF-A0A7C6CXY6-F1
#
_cell.length_a   1.000
_cell.length_b   1.000
_cell.length_c   1.000
_cell.angle_alpha   90.00
_cell.angle_beta   90.00
_cell.angle_gamma   90.00
#
_symmetry.space_group_name_H-M   'P 1'
#
loop_
_entity.id
_entity.type
_entity.pdbx_description
1 polymer ?
#
loop_
_entity_poly.entity_id
_entity_poly.type
_entity_poly.pdbx_seq_one_letter_code
_entity_poly.pdbx_strand_id
1 'polypeptide(L)'
;MQSRPMTTSETMLQGRMASARSFLVRNMVTIMFLVLSAVGYKLSGMTPFLFLMDIVARLSRNAFLVLALIIPVMAGMGLNFSIVLGAMAAQAIVIFVTHWGFAGLPGILLSMALVTPLAAILGYLTGSLFNRTKGQEMIAGLILGYFAQGIYELVFLQLVGGIIPMDNSTIIM
;
A
#
# COMPACT_ATOMS: atom_id res chain seq x y z
N MET A 1 -2.55 -65.71 0.73
CA MET A 1 -1.26 -65.90 0.04
C MET A 1 -0.70 -64.54 -0.35
N GLN A 2 0.52 -64.24 0.10
CA GLN A 2 1.39 -63.12 -0.30
C GLN A 2 0.94 -61.68 -0.01
N SER A 3 1.00 -61.31 1.27
CA SER A 3 1.47 -59.98 1.67
C SER A 3 2.92 -59.80 1.18
N ARG A 4 3.10 -59.20 0.01
CA ARG A 4 4.44 -58.81 -0.48
C ARG A 4 4.96 -57.71 0.45
N PRO A 5 6.18 -57.83 1.01
CA PRO A 5 6.73 -56.78 1.85
C PRO A 5 6.92 -55.51 1.01
N MET A 6 6.29 -54.40 1.43
CA MET A 6 6.53 -53.08 0.84
C MET A 6 8.03 -52.77 0.96
N THR A 7 8.69 -52.61 -0.18
CA THR A 7 10.10 -52.27 -0.26
C THR A 7 10.36 -50.91 0.37
N THR A 8 11.42 -50.78 1.17
CA THR A 8 11.88 -49.57 1.90
C THR A 8 11.99 -48.30 1.05
N SER A 9 11.98 -48.43 -0.28
CA SER A 9 11.96 -47.32 -1.24
C SER A 9 10.57 -46.64 -1.35
N GLU A 10 9.48 -47.39 -1.19
CA GLU A 10 8.11 -46.88 -1.34
C GLU A 10 7.69 -46.02 -0.13
N THR A 11 8.07 -46.40 1.09
CA THR A 11 7.85 -45.61 2.32
C THR A 11 8.66 -44.32 2.35
N MET A 12 9.88 -44.32 1.81
CA MET A 12 10.71 -43.11 1.64
C MET A 12 10.12 -42.13 0.61
N LEU A 13 9.56 -42.64 -0.50
CA LEU A 13 8.86 -41.79 -1.48
C LEU A 13 7.56 -41.20 -0.93
N GLN A 14 6.80 -41.99 -0.15
CA GLN A 14 5.55 -41.54 0.46
C GLN A 14 5.79 -40.45 1.52
N GLY A 15 6.88 -40.55 2.30
CA GLY A 15 7.31 -39.51 3.23
C GLY A 15 7.75 -38.20 2.54
N ARG A 16 8.46 -38.29 1.40
CA ARG A 16 8.84 -37.11 0.61
C ARG A 16 7.65 -36.43 -0.04
N MET A 17 6.66 -37.17 -0.53
CA MET A 17 5.40 -36.61 -1.05
C MET A 17 4.56 -35.94 0.04
N ALA A 18 4.46 -36.54 1.23
CA ALA A 18 3.74 -35.96 2.37
C ALA A 18 4.42 -34.66 2.87
N SER A 19 5.76 -34.65 2.93
CA SER A 19 6.54 -33.46 3.31
C SER A 19 6.51 -32.36 2.24
N ALA A 20 6.48 -32.70 0.95
CA ALA A 20 6.31 -31.72 -0.12
C ALA A 20 4.90 -31.10 -0.10
N ARG A 21 3.88 -31.91 0.18
CA ARG A 21 2.49 -31.46 0.29
C ARG A 21 2.26 -30.57 1.51
N SER A 22 2.85 -30.90 2.65
CA SER A 22 2.77 -30.05 3.85
C SER A 22 3.54 -28.74 3.67
N PHE A 23 4.66 -28.74 2.96
CA PHE A 23 5.41 -27.52 2.61
C PHE A 23 4.63 -26.62 1.64
N LEU A 24 3.98 -27.21 0.63
CA LEU A 24 3.10 -26.50 -0.32
C LEU A 24 1.90 -25.84 0.37
N VAL A 25 1.25 -26.54 1.31
CA VAL A 25 0.10 -25.99 2.05
C VAL A 25 0.54 -24.93 3.06
N ARG A 26 1.71 -25.11 3.70
CA ARG A 26 2.25 -24.15 4.69
C ARG A 26 2.71 -22.83 4.07
N ASN A 27 3.25 -22.87 2.85
CA ASN A 27 3.66 -21.68 2.10
C ASN A 27 2.73 -21.33 0.94
N MET A 28 1.47 -21.79 0.99
CA MET A 28 0.50 -21.64 -0.10
C MET A 28 0.34 -20.18 -0.56
N VAL A 29 0.35 -19.22 0.36
CA VAL A 29 0.28 -17.78 0.04
C VAL A 29 1.53 -17.29 -0.68
N THR A 30 2.73 -17.67 -0.21
CA THR A 30 4.00 -17.29 -0.86
C THR A 30 4.11 -17.90 -2.25
N ILE A 31 3.66 -19.15 -2.41
CA ILE A 31 3.71 -19.86 -3.70
C ILE A 31 2.68 -19.27 -4.66
N MET A 32 1.47 -18.94 -4.20
CA MET A 32 0.50 -18.18 -5.00
C MET A 32 1.08 -16.83 -5.45
N PHE A 33 1.73 -16.11 -4.55
CA PHE A 33 2.33 -14.82 -4.86
C PHE A 33 3.47 -14.95 -5.87
N LEU A 34 4.31 -15.97 -5.74
CA LEU A 34 5.39 -16.27 -6.68
C LEU A 34 4.85 -16.63 -8.07
N VAL A 35 3.82 -17.49 -8.13
CA VAL A 35 3.18 -17.91 -9.38
C VAL A 35 2.51 -16.71 -10.06
N LEU A 36 1.74 -15.91 -9.33
CA LEU A 36 1.14 -14.68 -9.86
C LEU A 36 2.20 -13.69 -10.33
N SER A 37 3.31 -13.54 -9.60
CA SER A 37 4.41 -12.65 -9.99
C SER A 37 5.12 -13.15 -11.25
N ALA A 38 5.31 -14.47 -11.40
CA ALA A 38 5.92 -15.07 -12.58
C ALA A 38 4.99 -14.99 -13.82
N VAL A 39 3.69 -15.20 -13.64
CA VAL A 39 2.67 -15.05 -14.68
C VAL A 39 2.55 -13.58 -15.09
N GLY A 40 2.51 -12.67 -14.11
CA GLY A 40 2.52 -11.22 -14.34
C GLY A 40 3.78 -10.76 -15.09
N TYR A 41 4.96 -11.29 -14.72
CA TYR A 41 6.21 -11.01 -15.43
C TYR A 41 6.15 -11.45 -16.91
N LYS A 42 5.63 -12.65 -17.19
CA LYS A 42 5.47 -13.13 -18.57
C LYS A 42 4.45 -12.33 -19.38
N LEU A 43 3.33 -11.94 -18.77
CA LEU A 43 2.28 -11.16 -19.44
C LEU A 43 2.68 -9.70 -19.69
N SER A 44 3.52 -9.12 -18.82
CA SER A 44 3.89 -7.71 -18.90
C SER A 44 4.92 -7.42 -20.00
N GLY A 45 5.65 -8.43 -20.51
CA GLY A 45 6.67 -8.24 -21.56
C GLY A 45 7.84 -7.31 -21.16
N MET A 46 7.93 -6.96 -19.87
CA MET A 46 8.88 -5.98 -19.34
C MET A 46 10.28 -6.57 -19.19
N THR A 47 11.29 -5.75 -19.43
CA THR A 47 12.69 -6.11 -19.18
C THR A 47 12.89 -6.51 -17.70
N PRO A 48 13.78 -7.49 -17.41
CA PRO A 48 14.04 -7.94 -16.03
C PRO A 48 14.39 -6.81 -15.06
N PHE A 49 15.03 -5.75 -15.58
CA PHE A 49 15.38 -4.55 -14.83
C PHE A 49 14.15 -3.77 -14.32
N LEU A 50 13.11 -3.60 -15.17
CA LEU A 50 11.90 -2.87 -14.80
C LEU A 50 11.12 -3.63 -13.71
N PHE A 51 11.03 -4.95 -13.86
CA PHE A 51 10.41 -5.84 -12.87
C PHE A 51 11.10 -5.75 -11.51
N LEU A 52 12.44 -5.70 -11.50
CA LEU A 52 13.22 -5.54 -10.26
C LEU A 52 12.99 -4.16 -9.63
N MET A 53 12.97 -3.09 -10.45
CA MET A 53 12.64 -1.75 -9.96
C MET A 53 11.25 -1.70 -9.31
N ASP A 54 10.24 -2.34 -9.91
CA ASP A 54 8.89 -2.38 -9.34
C ASP A 54 8.84 -3.13 -8.00
N ILE A 55 9.54 -4.25 -7.88
CA ILE A 55 9.64 -4.99 -6.62
C ILE A 55 10.32 -4.11 -5.57
N VAL A 56 11.44 -3.47 -5.89
CA VAL A 56 12.17 -2.59 -4.97
C VAL A 56 11.31 -1.39 -4.58
N ALA A 57 10.60 -0.76 -5.53
CA ALA A 57 9.71 0.36 -5.27
C ALA A 57 8.52 -0.04 -4.38
N ARG A 58 7.97 -1.26 -4.55
CA ARG A 58 6.92 -1.81 -3.67
C ARG A 58 7.48 -2.10 -2.29
N LEU A 59 8.64 -2.77 -2.20
CA LEU A 59 9.28 -3.09 -0.93
C LEU A 59 9.61 -1.81 -0.15
N SER A 60 10.19 -0.82 -0.83
CA SER A 60 10.52 0.49 -0.27
C SER A 60 9.27 1.16 0.32
N ARG A 61 8.20 1.32 -0.47
CA ARG A 61 6.93 1.91 0.01
C ARG A 61 6.38 1.16 1.23
N ASN A 62 6.32 -0.17 1.19
CA ASN A 62 5.82 -0.96 2.32
C ASN A 62 6.72 -0.87 3.56
N ALA A 63 8.05 -0.83 3.40
CA ALA A 63 8.98 -0.65 4.49
C ALA A 63 8.81 0.73 5.16
N PHE A 64 8.69 1.80 4.37
CA PHE A 64 8.39 3.14 4.89
C PHE A 64 7.06 3.20 5.64
N LEU A 65 6.02 2.53 5.12
CA LEU A 65 4.74 2.43 5.82
C LEU A 65 4.89 1.71 7.16
N VAL A 66 5.58 0.57 7.20
CA VAL A 66 5.85 -0.16 8.46
C VAL A 66 6.61 0.71 9.47
N LEU A 67 7.60 1.48 9.03
CA LEU A 67 8.32 2.41 9.90
C LEU A 67 7.40 3.52 10.45
N ALA A 68 6.50 4.07 9.62
CA ALA A 68 5.52 5.07 10.03
C ALA A 68 4.49 4.51 11.03
N LEU A 69 4.22 3.20 11.00
CA LEU A 69 3.29 2.51 11.89
C LEU A 69 3.80 2.31 13.31
N ILE A 70 5.10 2.47 13.57
CA ILE A 70 5.67 2.28 14.92
C ILE A 70 5.08 3.29 15.92
N ILE A 71 4.92 4.56 15.53
CA ILE A 71 4.41 5.62 16.41
C ILE A 71 2.94 5.37 16.82
N PRO A 72 2.01 5.09 15.88
CA PRO A 72 0.62 4.75 16.23
C PRO A 72 0.48 3.51 17.12
N VAL A 73 1.29 2.47 16.86
CA VAL A 73 1.27 1.21 17.66
C VAL A 73 1.68 1.49 19.10
N MET A 74 2.75 2.26 19.30
CA MET A 74 3.20 2.65 20.64
C MET A 74 2.19 3.53 21.37
N ALA A 75 1.38 4.30 20.64
CA ALA A 75 0.31 5.11 21.20
C ALA A 75 -0.98 4.33 21.51
N GLY A 76 -1.03 3.02 21.20
CA GLY A 76 -2.22 2.18 21.39
C GLY A 76 -3.37 2.52 20.42
N MET A 77 -3.11 3.33 19.41
CA MET A 77 -4.07 3.69 18.37
C MET A 77 -4.05 2.64 17.24
N GLY A 78 -5.16 2.56 16.49
CA GLY A 78 -5.23 1.61 15.38
C GLY A 78 -4.28 1.98 14.22
N LEU A 79 -3.62 0.94 13.69
CA LEU A 79 -2.57 1.00 12.67
C LEU A 79 -2.97 1.76 11.39
N ASN A 80 -4.22 1.70 10.95
CA ASN A 80 -4.61 2.21 9.63
C ASN A 80 -5.02 3.70 9.60
N PHE A 81 -5.04 4.42 10.72
CA PHE A 81 -5.69 5.74 10.78
C PHE A 81 -4.75 6.91 10.59
N SER A 82 -3.51 6.78 11.06
CA SER A 82 -2.51 7.84 10.92
C SER A 82 -1.97 7.93 9.49
N ILE A 83 -2.04 6.84 8.71
CA ILE A 83 -1.49 6.81 7.35
C ILE A 83 -2.44 7.45 6.35
N VAL A 84 -3.73 7.11 6.38
CA VAL A 84 -4.67 7.51 5.33
C VAL A 84 -4.78 9.02 5.21
N LEU A 85 -4.96 9.73 6.33
CA LEU A 85 -5.07 11.20 6.32
C LEU A 85 -3.79 11.89 5.85
N GLY A 86 -2.63 11.44 6.33
CA GLY A 86 -1.34 12.00 5.93
C GLY A 86 -1.04 11.76 4.45
N ALA A 87 -1.29 10.54 3.97
CA ALA A 87 -1.10 10.18 2.58
C ALA A 87 -2.05 10.93 1.64
N MET A 88 -3.33 11.09 2.01
CA MET A 88 -4.30 11.86 1.20
C MET A 88 -3.95 13.35 1.14
N ALA A 89 -3.50 13.94 2.25
CA ALA A 89 -3.04 15.34 2.26
C ALA A 89 -1.79 15.53 1.38
N ALA A 90 -0.83 14.61 1.46
CA ALA A 90 0.35 14.62 0.60
C ALA A 90 0.00 14.48 -0.88
N GLN A 91 -0.89 13.54 -1.21
CA GLN A 91 -1.34 13.31 -2.57
C GLN A 91 -2.09 14.54 -3.14
N ALA A 92 -2.94 15.17 -2.35
CA ALA A 92 -3.63 16.40 -2.76
C ALA A 92 -2.65 17.54 -3.07
N ILE A 93 -1.68 17.78 -2.19
CA ILE A 93 -0.68 18.84 -2.39
C ILE A 93 0.20 18.58 -3.59
N VAL A 94 0.67 17.33 -3.78
CA VAL A 94 1.48 16.98 -4.95
C VAL A 94 0.71 17.30 -6.23
N ILE A 95 -0.60 17.04 -6.29
CA ILE A 95 -1.44 17.38 -7.45
C ILE A 95 -1.58 18.89 -7.64
N PHE A 96 -1.75 19.67 -6.58
CA PHE A 96 -1.79 21.14 -6.68
C PHE A 96 -0.45 21.72 -7.17
N VAL A 97 0.67 21.22 -6.66
CA VAL A 97 2.01 21.69 -7.03
C VAL A 97 2.34 21.32 -8.48
N THR A 98 1.96 20.12 -8.93
CA THR A 98 2.10 19.74 -10.34
C THR A 98 1.17 20.55 -11.25
N HIS A 99 -0.03 20.91 -10.78
CA HIS A 99 -0.93 21.80 -11.54
C HIS A 99 -0.35 23.22 -11.71
N TRP A 100 0.35 23.76 -10.72
CA TRP A 100 1.05 25.05 -10.84
C TRP A 100 2.32 25.01 -11.71
N GLY A 101 2.65 23.87 -12.31
CA GLY A 101 3.76 23.74 -13.25
C GLY A 101 5.13 23.59 -12.59
N PHE A 102 5.20 23.44 -11.27
CA PHE A 102 6.46 23.18 -10.55
C PHE A 102 6.84 21.70 -10.64
N ALA A 103 7.50 21.32 -11.72
CA ALA A 103 8.03 19.97 -11.91
C ALA A 103 9.50 19.85 -11.44
N GLY A 104 9.90 18.65 -10.98
CA GLY A 104 11.27 18.34 -10.57
C GLY A 104 11.58 18.64 -9.10
N LEU A 105 12.87 18.80 -8.79
CA LEU A 105 13.37 19.03 -7.43
C LEU A 105 12.72 20.21 -6.68
N PRO A 106 12.49 21.40 -7.29
CA PRO A 106 11.82 22.49 -6.59
C PRO A 106 10.35 22.18 -6.28
N GLY A 107 9.67 21.42 -7.14
CA GLY A 107 8.31 20.96 -6.89
C GLY A 107 8.22 20.02 -5.69
N ILE A 108 9.20 19.12 -5.52
CA ILE A 108 9.28 18.23 -4.36
C ILE A 108 9.47 19.03 -3.06
N LEU A 109 10.42 19.98 -3.05
CA LEU A 109 10.68 20.80 -1.87
C LEU A 109 9.47 21.67 -1.49
N LEU A 110 8.81 22.26 -2.49
CA LEU A 110 7.61 23.07 -2.27
C LEU A 110 6.44 22.21 -1.77
N SER A 111 6.28 21.00 -2.31
CA SER A 111 5.31 20.02 -1.81
C SER A 111 5.58 19.62 -0.36
N MET A 112 6.84 19.38 0.01
CA MET A 112 7.23 19.08 1.39
C MET A 112 6.95 20.26 2.34
N ALA A 113 7.22 21.49 1.88
CA ALA A 113 6.98 22.70 2.66
C ALA A 113 5.48 22.94 2.89
N LEU A 114 4.61 22.64 1.90
CA LEU A 114 3.17 22.80 2.03
C LEU A 114 2.50 21.63 2.76
N VAL A 115 2.99 20.40 2.59
CA VAL A 115 2.38 19.23 3.23
C VAL A 115 2.64 19.20 4.73
N THR A 116 3.80 19.67 5.17
CA THR A 116 4.17 19.66 6.60
C THR A 116 3.17 20.44 7.47
N PRO A 117 2.81 21.71 7.18
CA PRO A 117 1.82 22.44 7.97
C PRO A 117 0.41 21.85 7.81
N LEU A 118 0.02 21.43 6.61
CA LEU A 118 -1.31 20.85 6.41
C LEU A 118 -1.48 19.54 7.20
N ALA A 119 -0.48 18.66 7.15
CA ALA A 119 -0.47 17.40 7.89
C ALA A 119 -0.42 17.64 9.40
N ALA A 120 0.29 18.67 9.88
CA ALA A 120 0.30 19.02 11.30
C ALA A 120 -1.08 19.47 11.79
N ILE A 121 -1.78 20.32 11.02
CA ILE A 121 -3.14 20.79 11.35
C ILE A 121 -4.12 19.62 11.35
N LEU A 122 -4.13 18.81 10.29
CA LEU A 122 -5.01 17.64 10.18
C LEU A 122 -4.71 16.61 11.27
N GLY A 123 -3.44 16.41 11.59
CA GLY A 123 -3.00 15.55 12.69
C GLY A 123 -3.49 16.03 14.05
N TYR A 124 -3.41 17.34 14.31
CA TYR A 124 -3.93 17.92 15.55
C TYR A 124 -5.45 17.77 15.67
N LEU A 125 -6.20 18.06 14.61
CA LEU A 125 -7.66 17.89 14.57
C LEU A 125 -8.06 16.43 14.80
N THR A 126 -7.34 15.51 14.17
CA THR A 126 -7.56 14.06 14.32
C THR A 126 -7.23 13.57 15.73
N GLY A 127 -6.14 14.06 16.32
CA GLY A 127 -5.80 13.75 17.71
C GLY A 127 -6.85 14.26 18.69
N SER A 128 -7.39 15.46 18.46
CA SER A 128 -8.51 16.00 19.26
C SER A 128 -9.78 15.16 19.12
N LEU A 129 -10.07 14.68 17.90
CA LEU A 129 -11.20 13.78 17.64
C LEU A 129 -11.06 12.47 18.42
N PHE A 130 -9.89 11.83 18.37
CA PHE A 130 -9.65 10.57 19.09
C PHE A 130 -9.76 10.72 20.60
N ASN A 131 -9.33 11.85 21.14
CA ASN A 131 -9.50 12.13 22.57
C ASN A 131 -11.00 12.24 22.98
N ARG A 132 -11.89 12.63 22.06
CA ARG A 132 -13.35 12.67 22.30
C ARG A 132 -14.03 11.31 22.10
N THR A 133 -13.48 10.42 21.29
CA THR A 133 -14.01 9.07 21.01
C THR A 133 -13.23 7.96 21.73
N LYS A 134 -12.93 8.19 23.02
CA LYS A 134 -12.16 7.24 23.83
C LYS A 134 -12.86 5.89 23.93
N GLY A 135 -12.16 4.81 23.62
CA GLY A 135 -12.73 3.45 23.57
C GLY A 135 -13.37 3.04 22.24
N GLN A 136 -13.56 3.97 21.31
CA GLN A 136 -13.98 3.72 19.92
C GLN A 136 -12.97 4.28 18.91
N GLU A 137 -11.73 4.54 19.34
CA GLU A 137 -10.66 5.18 18.57
C GLU A 137 -10.38 4.43 17.25
N MET A 138 -10.52 3.10 17.27
CA MET A 138 -10.36 2.29 16.06
C MET A 138 -11.47 2.52 15.03
N ILE A 139 -12.72 2.57 15.46
CA ILE A 139 -13.85 2.74 14.53
C ILE A 139 -13.91 4.19 14.04
N ALA A 140 -13.68 5.15 14.94
CA ALA A 140 -13.63 6.57 14.60
C ALA A 140 -12.55 6.86 13.55
N GLY A 141 -11.36 6.27 13.69
CA GLY A 141 -10.31 6.40 12.69
C GLY A 141 -10.68 5.79 11.34
N LEU A 142 -11.40 4.66 11.33
CA LEU A 142 -11.80 3.98 10.09
C LEU A 142 -12.81 4.83 9.32
N ILE A 143 -13.80 5.37 10.03
CA ILE A 143 -14.80 6.30 9.47
C ILE A 143 -14.11 7.56 8.97
N LEU A 144 -13.15 8.12 9.73
CA LEU A 144 -12.40 9.30 9.33
C LEU A 144 -11.57 9.05 8.06
N GLY A 145 -10.97 7.87 7.92
CA GLY A 145 -10.24 7.45 6.71
C GLY A 145 -11.15 7.38 5.48
N TYR A 146 -12.31 6.72 5.60
CA TYR A 146 -13.31 6.70 4.51
C TYR A 146 -13.86 8.09 4.19
N PHE A 147 -14.04 8.93 5.20
CA PHE A 147 -14.47 10.31 5.01
C PHE A 147 -13.42 11.14 4.26
N ALA A 148 -12.15 11.03 4.63
CA ALA A 148 -11.05 11.70 3.93
C ALA A 148 -10.93 11.22 2.48
N GLN A 149 -11.05 9.91 2.25
CA GLN A 149 -11.09 9.32 0.91
C GLN A 149 -12.30 9.85 0.10
N GLY A 150 -13.48 9.91 0.71
CA GLY A 150 -14.69 10.44 0.06
C GLY A 150 -14.57 11.93 -0.27
N ILE A 151 -13.96 12.74 0.61
CA ILE A 151 -13.63 14.14 0.31
C ILE A 151 -12.66 14.21 -0.86
N TYR A 152 -11.62 13.38 -0.85
CA TYR A 152 -10.65 13.33 -1.94
C TYR A 152 -11.34 12.99 -3.27
N GLU A 153 -12.16 11.95 -3.30
CA GLU A 153 -12.93 11.59 -4.50
C GLU A 153 -13.92 12.68 -4.92
N LEU A 154 -14.58 13.37 -4.00
CA LEU A 154 -15.45 14.51 -4.32
C LEU A 154 -14.64 15.68 -4.92
N VAL A 155 -13.57 16.09 -4.26
CA VAL A 155 -12.75 17.24 -4.71
C VAL A 155 -11.99 16.93 -5.99
N PHE A 156 -11.54 15.69 -6.19
CA PHE A 156 -10.81 15.33 -7.39
C PHE A 156 -11.74 14.81 -8.47
N LEU A 157 -12.55 13.75 -8.28
CA LEU A 157 -13.37 13.22 -9.39
C LEU A 157 -14.59 14.08 -9.75
N GLN A 158 -15.20 14.80 -8.80
CA GLN A 158 -16.38 15.64 -9.11
C GLN A 158 -16.00 17.06 -9.52
N LEU A 159 -14.88 17.60 -9.02
CA LEU A 159 -14.41 18.96 -9.35
C LEU A 159 -13.32 19.00 -10.44
N VAL A 160 -12.49 17.96 -10.60
CA VAL A 160 -11.61 17.80 -11.78
C VAL A 160 -12.47 17.34 -12.94
N GLY A 161 -12.75 18.28 -13.83
CA GLY A 161 -13.79 18.20 -14.85
C GLY A 161 -14.56 19.51 -14.98
N GLY A 162 -14.63 20.31 -13.90
CA GLY A 162 -15.25 21.64 -13.91
C GLY A 162 -14.27 22.81 -13.73
N ILE A 163 -13.35 22.74 -12.75
CA ILE A 163 -12.54 23.91 -12.30
C ILE A 163 -11.02 23.76 -12.49
N ILE A 164 -10.49 22.53 -12.59
CA ILE A 164 -9.07 22.29 -12.92
C ILE A 164 -9.01 21.75 -14.35
N PRO A 165 -8.72 22.59 -15.37
CA PRO A 165 -8.51 22.11 -16.72
C PRO A 165 -7.21 21.31 -16.76
N MET A 166 -7.31 20.00 -17.01
CA MET A 166 -6.18 19.15 -17.38
C MET A 166 -5.90 19.34 -18.88
N ASP A 167 -5.54 20.57 -19.25
CA ASP A 167 -5.19 20.90 -20.63
C ASP A 167 -3.68 20.73 -20.80
N ASN A 168 -3.22 19.47 -20.77
CA ASN A 168 -1.87 19.15 -21.18
C ASN A 168 -1.88 17.87 -22.02
N SER A 169 -1.61 18.04 -23.31
CA SER A 169 -1.52 17.02 -24.36
C SER A 169 -0.44 15.95 -24.16
N THR A 170 0.20 15.90 -22.98
CA THR A 170 1.28 14.95 -22.66
C THR A 170 0.82 13.81 -21.76
N ILE A 171 -0.41 13.85 -21.21
CA ILE A 171 -0.98 12.76 -20.38
C ILE A 171 -1.85 11.80 -21.23
N ILE A 172 -2.10 12.16 -22.49
CA ILE A 172 -2.82 11.35 -23.48
C ILE A 172 -1.86 10.86 -24.57
N MET A 173 -0.88 10.05 -24.18
CA MET A 173 -0.15 9.16 -25.10
C MET A 173 0.17 7.84 -24.42
#